data_AF-A0A4Q3WFK5-F1
#
_entry.id   AF-A0A4Q3WFK5-F1
#
_cell.length_a   1.000
_cell.length_b   1.000
_cell.length_c   1.000
_cell.angle_alpha   90.00
_cell.angle_beta   90.00
_cell.angle_gamma   90.00
#
_symmetry.space_group_name_H-M   'P 1'
#
loop_
_entity.id
_entity.type
_entity.pdbx_description
1 polymer ?
#
loop_
_entity_poly.entity_id
_entity_poly.type
_entity_poly.pdbx_seq_one_letter_code
_entity_poly.pdbx_strand_id
1 'polypeptide(L)'
;FSLAGIPPLFGFWGKFVVFKAAVDAGFIALAAIGIAASVIGAFYYIKIVKIMYFDEPADTIRGDSDRAHWALLAISSVVISPVGYLLHSRRKEPGARF
;
A
#
# COMPACT_ATOMS: atom_id res chain seq x y z
N PHE A 1 3.97 -0.86 -4.16
CA PHE A 1 2.52 -0.87 -4.51
C PHE A 1 1.60 -0.53 -3.34
N SER A 2 1.77 -1.06 -2.12
CA SER A 2 0.85 -0.75 -1.00
C SER A 2 0.75 0.76 -0.70
N LEU A 3 1.89 1.44 -0.74
CA LEU A 3 2.03 2.88 -0.60
C LEU A 3 1.30 3.71 -1.69
N ALA A 4 1.19 3.15 -2.90
CA ALA A 4 0.42 3.76 -3.99
C ALA A 4 -1.09 3.71 -3.73
N GLY A 5 -1.55 2.82 -2.84
CA GLY A 5 -2.96 2.71 -2.47
C GLY A 5 -3.81 1.97 -3.51
N ILE A 6 -3.30 0.86 -4.06
CA ILE A 6 -4.08 0.05 -5.02
C ILE A 6 -5.08 -0.85 -4.25
N PRO A 7 -6.36 -0.96 -4.67
CA PRO A 7 -7.48 -1.48 -3.85
C PRO A 7 -7.44 -2.87 -3.17
N PRO A 8 -6.51 -3.82 -3.39
CA PRO A 8 -6.39 -4.99 -2.50
C PRO A 8 -5.30 -4.85 -1.42
N LEU A 9 -4.52 -3.76 -1.41
CA LEU A 9 -3.36 -3.59 -0.54
C LEU A 9 -3.70 -2.82 0.75
N PHE A 10 -3.00 -3.13 1.85
CA PHE A 10 -3.28 -2.55 3.16
C PHE A 10 -3.20 -1.00 3.17
N GLY A 11 -2.29 -0.41 2.39
CA GLY A 11 -2.12 1.05 2.29
C GLY A 11 -3.27 1.79 1.61
N PHE A 12 -4.15 1.10 0.84
CA PHE A 12 -5.37 1.72 0.31
C PHE A 12 -6.38 2.02 1.42
N TRP A 13 -6.58 1.05 2.32
CA TRP A 13 -7.54 1.17 3.42
C TRP A 13 -7.21 2.31 4.37
N GLY A 14 -5.93 2.53 4.67
CA GLY A 14 -5.49 3.66 5.49
C GLY A 14 -5.90 5.02 4.91
N LYS A 15 -5.70 5.22 3.60
CA LYS A 15 -6.12 6.46 2.92
C LYS A 15 -7.64 6.57 2.81
N PHE A 16 -8.31 5.47 2.46
CA PHE A 16 -9.76 5.42 2.30
C PHE A 16 -10.50 5.83 3.57
N VAL A 17 -10.08 5.33 4.74
CA VAL A 17 -10.68 5.69 6.04
C VAL A 17 -10.53 7.19 6.32
N VAL A 18 -9.36 7.77 6.05
CA VAL A 18 -9.11 9.20 6.24
C VAL A 18 -9.98 10.05 5.31
N PHE A 19 -10.08 9.69 4.02
CA PHE A 19 -10.93 10.41 3.08
C PHE A 19 -12.41 10.28 3.41
N LYS A 20 -12.86 9.09 3.83
CA LYS A 20 -14.23 8.86 4.29
C LYS A 20 -14.53 9.76 5.50
N ALA A 21 -13.66 9.79 6.50
CA ALA A 21 -13.83 10.65 7.67
C ALA A 21 -13.89 12.14 7.30
N ALA A 22 -13.08 12.60 6.35
CA ALA A 22 -13.12 13.98 5.87
C ALA A 22 -14.44 14.32 5.14
N VAL A 23 -14.96 13.39 4.34
CA VAL A 23 -16.26 13.56 3.65
C VAL A 23 -17.41 13.55 4.64
N ASP A 24 -17.43 12.61 5.59
CA ASP A 24 -18.46 12.49 6.62
C ASP A 24 -18.49 13.74 7.53
N ALA A 25 -17.34 14.40 7.71
CA ALA A 25 -17.22 15.69 8.43
C ALA A 25 -17.55 16.93 7.57
N GLY A 26 -17.97 16.76 6.30
CA GLY A 26 -18.30 17.85 5.39
C GLY A 26 -17.11 18.55 4.72
N PHE A 27 -15.87 18.09 4.95
CA PHE A 27 -14.65 18.68 4.39
C PHE A 27 -14.34 18.17 2.97
N ILE A 28 -15.28 18.36 2.04
CA ILE A 28 -15.19 17.84 0.67
C ILE A 28 -13.97 18.38 -0.09
N ALA A 29 -13.66 19.68 0.06
CA ALA A 29 -12.51 20.29 -0.60
C ALA A 29 -11.18 19.68 -0.14
N LEU A 30 -11.02 19.44 1.17
CA LEU A 30 -9.82 18.81 1.73
C LEU A 30 -9.70 17.35 1.29
N ALA A 31 -10.81 16.61 1.24
CA ALA A 31 -10.84 15.26 0.71
C ALA A 31 -10.38 15.21 -0.76
N ALA A 32 -10.88 16.13 -1.60
CA ALA A 32 -10.48 16.23 -3.01
C ALA A 32 -8.99 16.53 -3.18
N ILE A 33 -8.45 17.49 -2.41
CA ILE A 33 -7.01 17.82 -2.41
C ILE A 33 -6.19 16.59 -1.98
N GLY A 34 -6.62 15.88 -0.94
CA GLY A 34 -5.95 14.66 -0.47
C GLY A 34 -5.93 13.54 -1.50
N ILE A 35 -7.03 13.35 -2.23
CA ILE A 35 -7.12 12.38 -3.33
C ILE A 35 -6.17 12.80 -4.46
N ALA A 36 -6.18 14.07 -4.87
CA ALA A 36 -5.29 14.58 -5.90
C ALA A 36 -3.80 14.40 -5.52
N ALA A 37 -3.43 14.71 -4.28
CA ALA A 37 -2.09 14.47 -3.76
C ALA A 37 -1.70 12.98 -3.80
N SER A 38 -2.64 12.07 -3.51
CA SER A 38 -2.40 10.63 -3.64
C SER A 38 -2.17 10.19 -5.09
N VAL A 39 -2.87 10.78 -6.07
CA VAL A 39 -2.65 10.51 -7.49
C VAL A 39 -1.26 10.97 -7.93
N ILE A 40 -0.83 12.16 -7.50
CA ILE A 40 0.52 12.68 -7.75
C ILE A 40 1.56 11.73 -7.15
N GLY A 41 1.36 11.26 -5.91
CA GLY A 41 2.24 10.28 -5.28
C GLY A 41 2.32 8.95 -6.05
N ALA A 42 1.18 8.47 -6.57
CA ALA A 42 1.14 7.25 -7.38
C ALA A 42 2.01 7.36 -8.64
N PHE A 43 2.02 8.52 -9.30
CA PHE A 43 2.91 8.78 -10.44
C PHE A 43 4.40 8.61 -10.07
N TYR A 44 4.84 9.16 -8.95
CA TYR A 44 6.21 8.98 -8.48
C TYR A 44 6.54 7.52 -8.14
N TYR A 45 5.60 6.76 -7.58
CA TYR A 45 5.83 5.33 -7.31
C TYR A 45 5.99 4.50 -8.58
N ILE A 46 5.21 4.78 -9.63
CA ILE A 46 5.39 4.10 -10.91
C ILE A 46 6.76 4.42 -11.50
N LYS A 47 7.21 5.68 -11.41
CA LYS A 47 8.54 6.08 -11.86
C LYS A 47 9.65 5.27 -11.16
N ILE A 48 9.54 5.05 -9.85
CA ILE A 48 10.50 4.20 -9.11
C ILE A 48 10.46 2.75 -9.59
N VAL A 49 9.27 2.16 -9.74
CA VAL A 49 9.13 0.78 -10.26
C VAL A 49 9.76 0.68 -11.65
N LYS A 50 9.54 1.67 -12.51
CA LYS A 50 10.14 1.73 -13.83
C LYS A 50 11.67 1.67 -13.75
N ILE A 51 12.28 2.49 -12.89
CA ILE A 51 13.74 2.50 -12.68
C ILE A 51 14.23 1.16 -12.15
N MET A 52 13.50 0.54 -11.20
CA MET A 52 13.92 -0.72 -10.57
C MET A 52 13.92 -1.93 -11.52
N TYR A 53 13.00 -1.98 -12.49
CA TYR A 53 12.80 -3.17 -13.32
C TYR A 53 13.22 -2.99 -14.79
N PHE A 54 13.29 -1.75 -15.29
CA PHE A 54 13.50 -1.49 -16.72
C PHE A 54 14.73 -0.67 -17.06
N ASP A 55 15.31 0.06 -16.10
CA ASP A 55 16.50 0.86 -16.35
C ASP A 55 17.76 0.06 -16.00
N GLU A 56 18.87 0.32 -16.71
CA GLU A 56 20.15 -0.33 -16.42
C GLU A 56 20.69 0.13 -15.06
N PRO A 57 21.21 -0.80 -14.24
CA PRO A 57 21.78 -0.45 -12.95
C PRO A 57 23.05 0.39 -13.14
N ALA A 58 23.10 1.56 -12.51
CA ALA A 58 24.26 2.44 -12.55
C ALA A 58 25.50 1.84 -11.83
N ASP A 59 25.26 1.00 -10.82
CA ASP A 59 26.30 0.31 -10.06
C ASP A 59 25.82 -1.08 -9.63
N THR A 60 26.74 -2.04 -9.56
CA THR A 60 26.47 -3.38 -9.01
C THR A 60 26.87 -3.42 -7.54
N ILE A 61 25.88 -3.31 -6.65
CA ILE A 61 26.12 -3.50 -5.22
C ILE A 61 26.35 -5.00 -4.97
N ARG A 62 27.60 -5.37 -4.65
CA ARG A 62 27.96 -6.70 -4.14
C ARG A 62 27.91 -6.67 -2.61
N GLY A 63 26.81 -7.14 -2.04
CA GLY A 63 26.66 -7.38 -0.61
C GLY A 63 25.87 -8.65 -0.39
N ASP A 64 26.41 -9.59 0.38
CA ASP A 64 25.67 -10.79 0.77
C ASP A 64 24.60 -10.38 1.78
N SER A 65 23.35 -10.80 1.53
CA SER A 65 22.23 -10.47 2.42
C SER A 65 22.06 -11.57 3.46
N ASP A 66 22.25 -11.24 4.73
CA ASP A 66 22.09 -12.18 5.84
C ASP A 66 20.68 -12.79 5.89
N ARG A 67 20.58 -14.01 6.43
CA ARG A 67 19.28 -14.73 6.59
C ARG A 67 18.25 -13.93 7.38
N ALA A 68 18.71 -13.11 8.34
CA ALA A 68 17.84 -12.22 9.11
C ALA A 68 17.21 -11.13 8.23
N HIS A 69 17.95 -10.57 7.27
CA HIS A 69 17.45 -9.58 6.33
C HIS A 69 16.32 -10.16 5.47
N TRP A 70 16.54 -11.35 4.92
CA TRP A 70 15.51 -12.07 4.15
C TRP A 70 14.27 -12.41 4.97
N ALA A 71 14.44 -12.85 6.22
CA ALA A 71 13.32 -13.13 7.11
C ALA A 71 12.49 -11.88 7.39
N LEU A 72 13.13 -10.74 7.66
CA LEU A 72 12.45 -9.45 7.87
C LEU A 72 11.68 -8.97 6.63
N LEU A 73 12.27 -9.10 5.44
CA LEU A 73 11.60 -8.75 4.18
C LEU A 73 10.38 -9.64 3.94
N ALA A 74 10.49 -10.94 4.18
CA ALA A 74 9.40 -11.89 4.02
C ALA A 74 8.24 -11.58 4.98
N ILE A 75 8.53 -11.36 6.26
CA ILE A 75 7.51 -11.01 7.26
C ILE A 75 6.80 -9.70 6.88
N SER A 76 7.55 -8.66 6.54
CA SER A 76 6.99 -7.36 6.15
C SER A 76 6.10 -7.47 4.91
N SER A 77 6.53 -8.26 3.92
CA SER A 77 5.74 -8.52 2.71
C SER A 77 4.44 -9.25 3.01
N VAL A 78 4.47 -10.29 3.85
CA VAL A 78 3.28 -11.04 4.26
C VAL A 78 2.29 -10.16 5.02
N VAL A 79 2.78 -9.31 5.92
CA VAL A 79 1.93 -8.38 6.70
C VAL A 79 1.23 -7.36 5.80
N ILE A 80 1.91 -6.85 4.77
CA ILE A 80 1.38 -5.85 3.85
C ILE A 80 0.50 -6.48 2.75
N SER A 81 0.66 -7.78 2.51
CA SER A 81 -0.03 -8.53 1.46
C SER A 81 -1.56 -8.56 1.65
N PRO A 82 -2.34 -8.60 0.55
CA PRO A 82 -3.79 -8.85 0.59
C PRO A 82 -4.16 -10.15 1.34
N VAL A 83 -3.22 -11.09 1.45
CA VAL A 83 -3.40 -12.35 2.19
C VAL A 83 -3.72 -12.12 3.67
N GLY A 84 -3.14 -11.09 4.30
CA GLY A 84 -3.49 -10.72 5.67
C GLY A 84 -4.96 -10.30 5.82
N TYR A 85 -5.50 -9.60 4.83
CA TYR A 85 -6.92 -9.20 4.80
C TYR A 85 -7.84 -10.41 4.61
N LEU A 86 -7.45 -11.38 3.77
CA LEU A 86 -8.20 -12.62 3.55
C LEU A 86 -8.23 -13.52 4.79
N LEU A 87 -7.13 -13.60 5.55
CA LEU A 87 -7.08 -14.35 6.81
C LEU A 87 -8.01 -13.75 7.87
N HIS A 88 -8.14 -12.42 7.92
CA HIS A 88 -9.09 -11.75 8.82
C HIS A 88 -10.55 -11.92 8.38
N SER A 89 -10.81 -11.95 7.06
CA SER A 89 -12.17 -12.06 6.50
C SER A 89 -12.82 -13.43 6.67
N ARG A 90 -12.07 -14.46 7.07
CA ARG A 90 -12.59 -15.81 7.35
C ARG A 90 -13.25 -15.94 8.73
N ARG A 91 -13.22 -14.89 9.55
CA ARG A 91 -13.79 -14.88 10.91
C ARG A 91 -14.97 -13.91 11.06
N LYS A 92 -15.78 -13.75 10.00
CA LYS A 92 -17.10 -13.12 10.13
C LYS A 92 -18.16 -14.19 10.36
N GLU A 93 -18.66 -14.24 11.59
CA GLU A 93 -19.91 -14.90 11.99
C GLU A 93 -21.05 -14.58 11.00
N PRO A 94 -21.94 -15.54 10.71
CA PRO A 94 -23.09 -15.33 9.85
C PRO A 94 -24.12 -14.43 10.56
N GLY A 95 -24.09 -13.11 10.30
CA GLY A 95 -25.10 -12.22 10.87
C GLY A 95 -24.99 -10.72 10.61
N ALA A 96 -23.83 -10.19 10.21
CA ALA A 96 -23.72 -8.75 9.97
C ALA A 96 -24.14 -8.39 8.53
N ARG A 97 -25.43 -8.12 8.34
CA ARG A 97 -25.96 -7.38 7.19
C ARG A 97 -25.37 -5.95 7.22
N PHE A 98 -24.76 -5.56 6.10
CA PHE A 98 -24.73 -4.17 5.67
C PHE A 98 -26.07 -3.85 5.00
#